data_AF-A0A845WBD0-F1
#
_entry.id   AF-A0A845WBD0-F1
#
_cell.length_a   1.000
_cell.length_b   1.000
_cell.length_c   1.000
_cell.angle_alpha   90.00
_cell.angle_beta   90.00
_cell.angle_gamma   90.00
#
_symmetry.space_group_name_H-M   'P 1'
#
loop_
_entity.id
_entity.type
_entity.pdbx_description
1 polymer ?
#
loop_
_entity_poly.entity_id
_entity_poly.type
_entity_poly.pdbx_seq_one_letter_code
_entity_poly.pdbx_strand_id
1 'polypeptide(L)'
;MGISLTPTGIGLLTQMAQNTGLSRSELIERIARGNIAIACQQASMTIALENPPQANETSPNNGATKSPTKIKVIEGEQPLQPDVSEPGASGVSQEDYQSLQQQAKEQANLIEDLQQKLAQQKSETAEQTESYQSLQQQAKEQSNLVKKLQKQLADQKSETAEQTESYQSLQQQAKEQSNLVKKLQKQLADQKSETAEQTESYQSLQQQAQEQSNLVKKLQKQLADQKSETAEQTESYQSLQQQAQEQSNLVKKLQKQLADQKSETAEQTESYQSLQQQAQEQANLVKKLQKELADQKSETAEQTESYQSLQHQAQQQANVIEDLQQKLAQQQSLATQQVESNQALQQQAQQQSNLVKKLQKQLGEQQSQAAQQVESNQFLQQKTQEQGKRIAELERQLSEKQSPANQAPESYESLKQHNQEQEERIATLQKHISELKRWATIGKTEFNKRLNRRLF
;
A
#
# COMPACT_ATOMS: atom_id res chain seq x y z
N MET A 1 29.36 -140.08 -81.72
CA MET A 1 30.33 -139.12 -82.29
C MET A 1 29.67 -138.45 -83.49
N GLY A 2 29.03 -137.30 -83.29
CA GLY A 2 28.42 -136.53 -84.39
C GLY A 2 29.30 -135.33 -84.72
N ILE A 3 30.15 -135.45 -85.74
CA ILE A 3 30.96 -134.33 -86.23
C ILE A 3 30.04 -133.50 -87.14
N SER A 4 29.67 -132.29 -86.73
CA SER A 4 28.92 -131.36 -87.58
C SER A 4 29.86 -130.79 -88.64
N LEU A 5 29.64 -131.19 -89.89
CA LEU A 5 30.35 -130.63 -91.03
C LEU A 5 29.89 -129.17 -91.26
N THR A 6 30.84 -128.28 -91.54
CA THR A 6 30.53 -126.88 -91.88
C THR A 6 29.66 -126.82 -93.14
N PRO A 7 28.86 -125.76 -93.37
CA PRO A 7 28.04 -125.62 -94.57
C PRO A 7 28.84 -125.78 -95.87
N THR A 8 30.10 -125.32 -95.88
CA THR A 8 31.05 -125.52 -96.97
C THR A 8 31.43 -126.99 -97.14
N GLY A 9 31.69 -127.71 -96.04
CA GLY A 9 31.97 -129.15 -96.06
C GLY A 9 30.78 -129.99 -96.56
N ILE A 10 29.54 -129.63 -96.19
CA ILE A 10 28.32 -130.28 -96.71
C ILE A 10 28.18 -130.05 -98.22
N GLY A 11 28.49 -128.83 -98.69
CA GLY A 11 28.49 -128.48 -100.10
C GLY A 11 29.47 -129.34 -100.91
N LEU A 12 30.71 -129.45 -100.45
CA LEU A 12 31.75 -130.24 -101.12
C LEU A 12 31.38 -131.74 -101.16
N LEU A 13 30.87 -132.28 -100.06
CA LEU A 13 30.48 -133.69 -99.96
C LEU A 13 29.29 -134.01 -100.87
N THR A 14 28.36 -133.06 -101.04
CA THR A 14 27.26 -133.18 -102.01
C THR A 14 27.78 -133.24 -103.44
N GLN A 15 28.76 -132.42 -103.78
CA GLN A 15 29.34 -132.35 -105.12
C GLN A 15 30.17 -133.60 -105.44
N MET A 16 30.91 -134.14 -104.46
CA MET A 16 31.63 -135.42 -104.61
C MET A 16 30.68 -136.58 -104.86
N ALA A 17 29.58 -136.65 -104.10
CA ALA A 17 28.57 -137.69 -104.27
C ALA A 17 27.91 -137.64 -105.66
N GLN A 18 27.60 -136.43 -106.16
CA GLN A 18 27.05 -136.25 -107.51
C GLN A 18 28.04 -136.70 -108.60
N ASN A 19 29.33 -136.34 -108.48
CA ASN A 19 30.33 -136.70 -109.49
C ASN A 19 30.69 -138.19 -109.51
N THR A 20 30.49 -138.91 -108.40
CA THR A 20 30.67 -140.38 -108.35
C THR A 20 29.39 -141.14 -108.68
N GLY A 21 28.25 -140.45 -108.86
CA GLY A 21 26.94 -141.10 -109.04
C GLY A 21 26.40 -141.80 -107.80
N LEU A 22 26.97 -141.54 -106.61
CA LEU A 22 26.61 -142.18 -105.35
C LEU A 22 25.71 -141.27 -104.49
N SER A 23 24.95 -141.86 -103.57
CA SER A 23 24.30 -141.10 -102.50
C SER A 23 25.33 -140.62 -101.46
N ARG A 24 25.08 -139.51 -100.75
CA ARG A 24 26.02 -138.97 -99.75
C ARG A 24 26.35 -139.97 -98.65
N SER A 25 25.34 -140.71 -98.20
CA SER A 25 25.47 -141.74 -97.17
C SER A 25 26.37 -142.88 -97.65
N GLU A 26 26.18 -143.31 -98.89
CA GLU A 26 26.95 -144.40 -99.48
C GLU A 26 28.39 -144.00 -99.80
N LEU A 27 28.63 -142.74 -100.16
CA LEU A 27 29.98 -142.18 -100.28
C LEU A 27 30.73 -142.23 -98.93
N ILE A 28 30.10 -141.77 -97.85
CA ILE A 28 30.70 -141.79 -96.51
C ILE A 28 30.96 -143.22 -96.05
N GLU A 29 30.02 -144.13 -96.30
CA GLU A 29 30.19 -145.55 -95.96
C GLU A 29 31.34 -146.19 -96.73
N ARG A 30 31.46 -145.94 -98.04
CA ARG A 30 32.57 -146.48 -98.85
C ARG A 30 33.92 -145.85 -98.46
N ILE A 31 33.95 -144.59 -98.01
CA ILE A 31 35.16 -143.99 -97.40
C ILE A 31 35.50 -144.65 -96.07
N ALA A 32 34.52 -144.86 -95.19
CA ALA A 32 34.73 -145.48 -93.88
C ALA A 32 35.21 -146.95 -93.99
N ARG A 33 34.77 -147.67 -95.04
CA ARG A 33 35.24 -149.02 -95.35
C ARG A 33 36.59 -149.06 -96.07
N GLY A 34 37.15 -147.90 -96.47
CA GLY A 34 38.41 -147.81 -97.21
C GLY A 34 38.31 -148.09 -98.71
N ASN A 35 37.09 -148.27 -99.25
CA ASN A 35 36.86 -148.51 -100.68
C ASN A 35 36.99 -147.23 -101.52
N ILE A 36 36.76 -146.07 -100.91
CA ILE A 36 36.99 -144.77 -101.55
C ILE A 36 38.02 -143.99 -100.73
N ALA A 37 39.08 -143.55 -101.39
CA ALA A 37 40.04 -142.64 -100.77
C ALA A 37 39.94 -141.24 -101.39
N ILE A 38 40.03 -140.22 -100.53
CA ILE A 38 40.21 -138.84 -100.96
C ILE A 38 41.73 -138.61 -101.00
N ALA A 39 42.29 -138.41 -102.21
CA ALA A 39 43.72 -138.17 -102.45
C ALA A 39 44.71 -139.30 -102.05
N CYS A 40 44.33 -140.57 -102.14
CA CYS A 40 45.26 -141.72 -102.03
C CYS A 40 44.97 -142.80 -103.10
N GLN A 41 46.01 -143.37 -103.71
CA GLN A 41 45.92 -144.29 -104.87
C GLN A 41 45.66 -145.77 -104.51
N GLN A 42 45.50 -146.09 -103.22
CA GLN A 42 45.41 -147.48 -102.74
C GLN A 42 43.97 -147.98 -102.51
N ALA A 43 42.95 -147.24 -102.95
CA ALA A 43 41.53 -147.61 -102.84
C ALA A 43 40.95 -147.92 -104.23
N SER A 44 39.89 -148.73 -104.29
CA SER A 44 39.28 -149.15 -105.56
C SER A 44 38.68 -147.99 -106.38
N MET A 45 38.39 -146.85 -105.73
CA MET A 45 37.96 -145.63 -106.39
C MET A 45 38.55 -144.41 -105.66
N THR A 46 39.31 -143.57 -106.35
CA THR A 46 39.95 -142.37 -105.79
C THR A 46 39.26 -141.11 -106.30
N ILE A 47 38.92 -140.20 -105.39
CA ILE A 47 38.36 -138.88 -105.71
C ILE A 47 39.47 -137.84 -105.53
N ALA A 48 39.84 -137.14 -106.61
CA ALA A 48 40.82 -136.07 -106.62
C ALA A 48 40.14 -134.69 -106.72
N LEU A 49 40.48 -133.80 -105.79
CA LEU A 49 40.04 -132.40 -105.75
C LEU A 49 41.11 -131.53 -106.42
N GLU A 50 40.85 -131.04 -107.63
CA GLU A 50 41.80 -130.21 -108.38
C GLU A 50 41.51 -128.72 -108.08
N ASN A 51 42.38 -128.09 -107.29
CA ASN A 51 42.35 -126.66 -107.01
C ASN A 51 43.18 -125.90 -108.08
N PRO A 52 42.66 -124.83 -108.71
CA PRO A 52 43.42 -124.04 -109.66
C PRO A 52 44.57 -123.25 -108.99
N PRO A 53 45.65 -122.93 -109.72
CA PRO A 53 46.94 -122.51 -109.17
C PRO A 53 46.96 -121.09 -108.58
N GLN A 54 47.68 -120.97 -107.45
CA GLN A 54 48.17 -119.80 -106.70
C GLN A 54 47.72 -118.38 -107.11
N ALA A 55 47.07 -117.70 -106.16
CA ALA A 55 47.13 -116.24 -106.04
C ALA A 55 47.84 -115.90 -104.72
N ASN A 56 49.09 -115.46 -104.82
CA ASN A 56 49.79 -114.72 -103.78
C ASN A 56 49.13 -113.34 -103.73
N GLU A 57 48.26 -113.07 -102.75
CA GLU A 57 47.79 -111.71 -102.48
C GLU A 57 47.96 -111.35 -101.00
N THR A 58 48.68 -110.25 -100.83
CA THR A 58 48.91 -109.53 -99.59
C THR A 58 47.75 -108.57 -99.36
N SER A 59 46.94 -108.80 -98.32
CA SER A 59 45.98 -107.85 -97.69
C SER A 59 44.86 -107.26 -98.60
N PRO A 60 43.84 -106.57 -98.07
CA PRO A 60 43.02 -106.77 -96.87
C PRO A 60 41.49 -106.88 -97.21
N ASN A 61 40.68 -107.24 -96.21
CA ASN A 61 39.24 -106.89 -96.02
C ASN A 61 38.11 -107.55 -96.88
N ASN A 62 37.00 -107.86 -96.17
CA ASN A 62 35.60 -108.11 -96.59
C ASN A 62 35.16 -109.34 -97.43
N GLY A 63 34.07 -109.96 -96.96
CA GLY A 63 32.84 -110.24 -97.74
C GLY A 63 32.87 -111.18 -98.95
N ALA A 64 32.35 -112.40 -98.77
CA ALA A 64 31.63 -113.28 -99.71
C ALA A 64 32.02 -113.35 -101.21
N THR A 65 32.39 -114.55 -101.69
CA THR A 65 31.76 -115.24 -102.85
C THR A 65 32.42 -116.61 -103.12
N LYS A 66 31.61 -117.53 -103.64
CA LYS A 66 31.90 -118.95 -103.91
C LYS A 66 32.59 -119.12 -105.28
N SER A 67 33.62 -119.96 -105.36
CA SER A 67 34.11 -120.55 -106.62
C SER A 67 34.10 -122.09 -106.50
N PRO A 68 33.54 -122.84 -107.48
CA PRO A 68 33.40 -124.29 -107.36
C PRO A 68 34.69 -125.05 -107.72
N THR A 69 35.17 -125.89 -106.80
CA THR A 69 36.27 -126.86 -107.00
C THR A 69 35.86 -127.95 -108.00
N LYS A 70 36.74 -128.29 -108.95
CA LYS A 70 36.51 -129.32 -109.98
C LYS A 70 36.95 -130.68 -109.43
N ILE A 71 36.02 -131.65 -109.35
CA ILE A 71 36.26 -132.99 -108.80
C ILE A 71 36.39 -134.01 -109.93
N LYS A 72 37.47 -134.79 -109.97
CA LYS A 72 37.73 -135.86 -110.95
C LYS A 72 37.79 -137.22 -110.22
N VAL A 73 37.11 -138.22 -110.78
CA VAL A 73 37.04 -139.59 -110.24
C VAL A 73 37.95 -140.49 -111.07
N ILE A 74 38.77 -141.31 -110.40
CA ILE A 74 39.74 -142.23 -111.01
C ILE A 74 39.53 -143.61 -110.38
N GLU A 75 39.13 -144.62 -111.16
CA GLU A 75 38.99 -146.02 -110.71
C GLU A 75 40.36 -146.74 -110.76
N GLY A 76 40.71 -147.48 -109.70
CA GLY A 76 42.02 -148.10 -109.52
C GLY A 76 41.92 -149.58 -109.12
N GLU A 77 42.75 -150.42 -109.76
CA GLU A 77 42.78 -151.89 -109.62
C GLU A 77 43.47 -152.40 -108.34
N GLN A 78 43.00 -153.56 -107.87
CA GLN A 78 43.28 -154.22 -106.59
C GLN A 78 44.53 -155.13 -106.67
N PRO A 79 45.46 -155.13 -105.69
CA PRO A 79 46.55 -156.11 -105.64
C PRO A 79 46.23 -157.33 -104.76
N LEU A 80 46.60 -158.48 -105.31
CA LEU A 80 46.50 -159.85 -104.81
C LEU A 80 47.61 -160.20 -103.78
N GLN A 81 47.32 -161.21 -102.96
CA GLN A 81 48.23 -161.92 -102.06
C GLN A 81 49.38 -162.64 -102.79
N PRO A 82 50.47 -162.98 -102.09
CA PRO A 82 51.23 -164.21 -102.33
C PRO A 82 51.24 -165.04 -101.02
N ASP A 83 50.73 -166.28 -100.96
CA ASP A 83 51.23 -167.55 -101.53
C ASP A 83 52.71 -167.82 -101.28
N VAL A 84 53.01 -168.81 -100.43
CA VAL A 84 54.29 -169.51 -100.43
C VAL A 84 54.04 -170.99 -100.10
N SER A 85 54.39 -171.80 -101.09
CA SER A 85 54.14 -173.22 -101.24
C SER A 85 55.17 -174.10 -100.52
N GLU A 86 54.78 -175.35 -100.22
CA GLU A 86 55.67 -176.48 -99.93
C GLU A 86 56.61 -176.80 -101.11
N PRO A 87 57.82 -177.29 -100.83
CA PRO A 87 58.46 -178.31 -101.67
C PRO A 87 58.80 -179.55 -100.81
N GLY A 88 58.61 -180.77 -101.27
CA GLY A 88 59.05 -181.27 -102.58
C GLY A 88 60.36 -182.02 -102.37
N ALA A 89 60.23 -183.32 -102.13
CA ALA A 89 61.30 -184.26 -101.81
C ALA A 89 62.41 -184.31 -102.87
N SER A 90 63.67 -184.24 -102.44
CA SER A 90 64.80 -185.07 -102.93
C SER A 90 66.08 -184.77 -102.14
N GLY A 91 66.56 -185.78 -101.39
CA GLY A 91 67.98 -185.93 -101.03
C GLY A 91 68.55 -184.91 -100.03
N VAL A 92 68.29 -185.14 -98.75
CA VAL A 92 68.85 -184.39 -97.61
C VAL A 92 70.36 -184.62 -97.50
N SER A 93 71.14 -183.55 -97.55
CA SER A 93 72.53 -183.50 -97.06
C SER A 93 72.53 -182.96 -95.62
N GLN A 94 73.44 -183.46 -94.79
CA GLN A 94 73.53 -183.23 -93.33
C GLN A 94 73.62 -181.74 -92.90
N GLU A 95 73.87 -180.83 -93.84
CA GLU A 95 74.01 -179.38 -93.62
C GLU A 95 72.65 -178.67 -93.43
N ASP A 96 71.55 -179.19 -93.99
CA ASP A 96 70.24 -178.52 -93.93
C ASP A 96 69.56 -178.64 -92.55
N TYR A 97 69.84 -179.72 -91.80
CA TYR A 97 69.26 -179.92 -90.46
C TYR A 97 69.86 -178.98 -89.41
N GLN A 98 71.13 -178.59 -89.57
CA GLN A 98 71.78 -177.63 -88.68
C GLN A 98 71.24 -176.21 -88.90
N SER A 99 70.95 -175.83 -90.16
CA SER A 99 70.34 -174.53 -90.49
C SER A 99 68.95 -174.36 -89.87
N LEU A 100 68.11 -175.40 -89.91
CA LEU A 100 66.76 -175.33 -89.30
C LEU A 100 66.81 -175.20 -87.77
N GLN A 101 67.75 -175.89 -87.12
CA GLN A 101 67.91 -175.82 -85.66
C GLN A 101 68.42 -174.44 -85.23
N GLN A 102 69.27 -173.82 -86.04
CA GLN A 102 69.77 -172.46 -85.82
C GLN A 102 68.64 -171.42 -85.99
N GLN A 103 67.79 -171.58 -87.02
CA GLN A 103 66.62 -170.72 -87.25
C GLN A 103 65.59 -170.79 -86.11
N ALA A 104 65.34 -171.98 -85.54
CA ALA A 104 64.44 -172.12 -84.39
C ALA A 104 65.00 -171.42 -83.13
N LYS A 105 66.32 -171.46 -82.95
CA LYS A 105 66.99 -170.78 -81.83
C LYS A 105 66.98 -169.26 -81.99
N GLU A 106 67.14 -168.77 -83.22
CA GLU A 106 66.98 -167.35 -83.54
C GLU A 106 65.54 -166.87 -83.32
N GLN A 107 64.54 -167.67 -83.69
CA GLN A 107 63.14 -167.35 -83.41
C GLN A 107 62.82 -167.36 -81.91
N ALA A 108 63.36 -168.32 -81.14
CA ALA A 108 63.21 -168.33 -79.68
C ALA A 108 63.82 -167.07 -79.04
N ASN A 109 65.02 -166.67 -79.46
CA ASN A 109 65.67 -165.44 -78.99
C ASN A 109 64.87 -164.19 -79.39
N LEU A 110 64.26 -164.17 -80.58
CA LEU A 110 63.41 -163.06 -81.02
C LEU A 110 62.12 -162.98 -80.19
N ILE A 111 61.52 -164.11 -79.85
CA ILE A 111 60.35 -164.16 -78.97
C ILE A 111 60.71 -163.67 -77.57
N GLU A 112 61.88 -164.05 -77.05
CA GLU A 112 62.38 -163.58 -75.76
C GLU A 112 62.64 -162.06 -75.77
N ASP A 113 63.27 -161.52 -76.82
CA ASP A 113 63.48 -160.07 -77.01
C ASP A 113 62.15 -159.32 -77.15
N LEU A 114 61.18 -159.87 -77.88
CA LEU A 114 59.84 -159.30 -78.01
C LEU A 114 59.10 -159.32 -76.67
N GLN A 115 59.18 -160.40 -75.89
CA GLN A 115 58.59 -160.47 -74.55
C GLN A 115 59.24 -159.45 -73.61
N GLN A 116 60.55 -159.26 -73.70
CA GLN A 116 61.29 -158.27 -72.92
C GLN A 116 60.86 -156.84 -73.31
N LYS A 117 60.73 -156.54 -74.60
CA LYS A 117 60.17 -155.27 -75.09
C LYS A 117 58.74 -155.04 -74.65
N LEU A 118 57.89 -156.07 -74.65
CA LEU A 118 56.50 -155.97 -74.21
C LEU A 118 56.41 -155.72 -72.69
N ALA A 119 57.27 -156.38 -71.91
CA ALA A 119 57.40 -156.13 -70.47
C ALA A 119 57.90 -154.70 -70.19
N GLN A 120 58.89 -154.22 -70.94
CA GLN A 120 59.40 -152.86 -70.83
C GLN A 120 58.33 -151.81 -71.21
N GLN A 121 57.63 -152.01 -72.33
CA GLN A 121 56.57 -151.11 -72.77
C GLN A 121 55.39 -151.08 -71.78
N LYS A 122 55.08 -152.22 -71.15
CA LYS A 122 54.07 -152.29 -70.07
C LYS A 122 54.54 -151.54 -68.82
N SER A 123 55.82 -151.60 -68.48
CA SER A 123 56.42 -150.81 -67.39
C SER A 123 56.36 -149.32 -67.69
N GLU A 124 56.79 -148.89 -68.88
CA GLU A 124 56.74 -147.48 -69.32
C GLU A 124 55.30 -146.94 -69.35
N THR A 125 54.34 -147.78 -69.77
CA THR A 125 52.91 -147.42 -69.75
C THR A 125 52.37 -147.29 -68.33
N ALA A 126 52.83 -148.14 -67.40
CA ALA A 126 52.48 -148.04 -65.99
C ALA A 126 53.05 -146.75 -65.37
N GLU A 127 54.33 -146.44 -65.62
CA GLU A 127 54.98 -145.19 -65.17
C GLU A 127 54.30 -143.95 -65.75
N GLN A 128 53.93 -143.95 -67.04
CA GLN A 128 53.15 -142.86 -67.65
C GLN A 128 51.77 -142.72 -67.03
N THR A 129 51.11 -143.84 -66.70
CA THR A 129 49.80 -143.82 -66.04
C THR A 129 49.90 -143.21 -64.64
N GLU A 130 50.91 -143.60 -63.86
CA GLU A 130 51.19 -143.00 -62.55
C GLU A 130 51.54 -141.51 -62.66
N SER A 131 52.36 -141.13 -63.64
CA SER A 131 52.69 -139.73 -63.93
C SER A 131 51.45 -138.91 -64.28
N TYR A 132 50.56 -139.43 -65.12
CA TYR A 132 49.31 -138.77 -65.49
C TYR A 132 48.34 -138.66 -64.30
N GLN A 133 48.25 -139.68 -63.46
CA GLN A 133 47.48 -139.62 -62.22
C GLN A 133 48.02 -138.56 -61.26
N SER A 134 49.35 -138.48 -61.09
CA SER A 134 50.01 -137.46 -60.29
C SER A 134 49.75 -136.05 -60.83
N LEU A 135 49.90 -135.83 -62.14
CA LEU A 135 49.56 -134.57 -62.81
C LEU A 135 48.08 -134.20 -62.65
N GLN A 136 47.18 -135.16 -62.75
CA GLN A 136 45.75 -134.94 -62.54
C GLN A 136 45.45 -134.55 -61.08
N GLN A 137 46.15 -135.16 -60.12
CA GLN A 137 46.04 -134.80 -58.71
C GLN A 137 46.59 -133.39 -58.47
N GLN A 138 47.77 -133.06 -59.01
CA GLN A 138 48.36 -131.73 -58.91
C GLN A 138 47.46 -130.67 -59.54
N ALA A 139 46.83 -130.95 -60.69
CA ALA A 139 45.87 -130.05 -61.32
C ALA A 139 44.61 -129.83 -60.45
N LYS A 140 44.12 -130.88 -59.77
CA LYS A 140 43.00 -130.75 -58.81
C LYS A 140 43.39 -129.90 -57.60
N GLU A 141 44.58 -130.11 -57.05
CA GLU A 141 45.10 -129.33 -55.93
C GLU A 141 45.28 -127.86 -56.29
N GLN A 142 45.87 -127.57 -57.46
CA GLN A 142 45.98 -126.21 -57.99
C GLN A 142 44.61 -125.59 -58.25
N SER A 143 43.66 -126.33 -58.82
CA SER A 143 42.28 -125.86 -59.02
C SER A 143 41.61 -125.47 -57.69
N ASN A 144 41.81 -126.29 -56.65
CA ASN A 144 41.30 -126.00 -55.31
C ASN A 144 41.98 -124.78 -54.67
N LEU A 145 43.30 -124.61 -54.89
CA LEU A 145 44.03 -123.44 -54.41
C LEU A 145 43.54 -122.16 -55.11
N VAL A 146 43.35 -122.19 -56.44
CA VAL A 146 42.78 -121.06 -57.20
C VAL A 146 41.40 -120.69 -56.68
N LYS A 147 40.52 -121.67 -56.42
CA LYS A 147 39.20 -121.41 -55.83
C LYS A 147 39.30 -120.77 -54.45
N LYS A 148 40.23 -121.20 -53.59
CA LYS A 148 40.48 -120.60 -52.28
C LYS A 148 40.98 -119.16 -52.40
N LEU A 149 41.93 -118.88 -53.28
CA LEU A 149 42.46 -117.54 -53.52
C LEU A 149 41.40 -116.61 -54.11
N GLN A 150 40.58 -117.09 -55.05
CA GLN A 150 39.45 -116.32 -55.59
C GLN A 150 38.44 -115.95 -54.50
N LYS A 151 38.15 -116.89 -53.59
CA LYS A 151 37.30 -116.60 -52.44
C LYS A 151 37.93 -115.55 -51.52
N GLN A 152 39.20 -115.71 -51.15
CA GLN A 152 39.90 -114.73 -50.32
C GLN A 152 39.93 -113.33 -50.94
N LEU A 153 40.12 -113.24 -52.26
CA LEU A 153 40.13 -111.97 -52.98
C LEU A 153 38.72 -111.34 -53.03
N ALA A 154 37.67 -112.14 -53.16
CA ALA A 154 36.29 -111.68 -53.05
C ALA A 154 35.97 -111.18 -51.64
N ASP A 155 36.36 -111.93 -50.60
CA ASP A 155 36.17 -111.56 -49.20
C ASP A 155 36.91 -110.25 -48.88
N GLN A 156 38.18 -110.11 -49.29
CA GLN A 156 38.97 -108.89 -49.09
C GLN A 156 38.38 -107.67 -49.84
N LYS A 157 37.84 -107.88 -51.05
CA LYS A 157 37.16 -106.83 -51.80
C LYS A 157 35.88 -106.37 -51.10
N SER A 158 35.13 -107.31 -50.51
CA SER A 158 33.95 -107.00 -49.70
C SER A 158 34.34 -106.20 -48.45
N GLU A 159 35.35 -106.65 -47.70
CA GLU A 159 35.84 -105.95 -46.51
C GLU A 159 36.33 -104.53 -46.84
N THR A 160 37.06 -104.37 -47.96
CA THR A 160 37.52 -103.05 -48.43
C THR A 160 36.34 -102.14 -48.78
N ALA A 161 35.28 -102.69 -49.39
CA ALA A 161 34.07 -101.92 -49.70
C ALA A 161 33.36 -101.46 -48.41
N GLU A 162 33.17 -102.35 -47.44
CA GLU A 162 32.58 -102.04 -46.14
C GLU A 162 33.39 -100.99 -45.37
N GLN A 163 34.73 -101.10 -45.36
CA GLN A 163 35.60 -100.09 -44.75
C GLN A 163 35.52 -98.74 -45.46
N THR A 164 35.39 -98.74 -46.79
CA THR A 164 35.23 -97.51 -47.58
C THR A 164 33.91 -96.80 -47.24
N GLU A 165 32.81 -97.56 -47.17
CA GLU A 165 31.50 -97.03 -46.77
C GLU A 165 31.52 -96.50 -45.33
N SER A 166 32.16 -97.23 -44.40
CA SER A 166 32.35 -96.81 -43.02
C SER A 166 33.14 -95.49 -42.94
N TYR A 167 34.23 -95.36 -43.69
CA TYR A 167 35.03 -94.13 -43.71
C TYR A 167 34.26 -92.95 -44.31
N GLN A 168 33.47 -93.17 -45.36
CA GLN A 168 32.61 -92.13 -45.93
C GLN A 168 31.54 -91.67 -44.93
N SER A 169 30.91 -92.59 -44.21
CA SER A 169 29.94 -92.30 -43.15
C SER A 169 30.57 -91.50 -42.01
N LEU A 170 31.75 -91.91 -41.53
CA LEU A 170 32.52 -91.17 -40.53
C LEU A 170 32.89 -89.76 -41.01
N GLN A 171 33.31 -89.61 -42.28
CA GLN A 171 33.62 -88.30 -42.85
C GLN A 171 32.37 -87.40 -42.92
N GLN A 172 31.21 -87.96 -43.26
CA GLN A 172 29.94 -87.23 -43.26
C GLN A 172 29.57 -86.81 -41.82
N GLN A 173 29.64 -87.73 -40.86
CA GLN A 173 29.37 -87.43 -39.45
C GLN A 173 30.30 -86.34 -38.92
N ALA A 174 31.59 -86.36 -39.27
CA ALA A 174 32.54 -85.33 -38.89
C ALA A 174 32.20 -83.96 -39.50
N LYS A 175 31.74 -83.91 -40.76
CA LYS A 175 31.25 -82.67 -41.40
C LYS A 175 30.00 -82.13 -40.70
N GLU A 176 29.05 -83.00 -40.37
CA GLU A 176 27.82 -82.62 -39.66
C GLU A 176 28.14 -82.08 -38.26
N GLN A 177 29.02 -82.75 -37.51
CA GLN A 177 29.49 -82.28 -36.20
C GLN A 177 30.22 -80.94 -36.32
N SER A 178 31.10 -80.77 -37.32
CA SER A 178 31.78 -79.49 -37.56
C SER A 178 30.79 -78.35 -37.83
N ASN A 179 29.77 -78.61 -38.63
CA ASN A 179 28.71 -77.64 -38.90
C ASN A 179 27.88 -77.31 -37.65
N LEU A 180 27.59 -78.31 -36.81
CA LEU A 180 26.90 -78.10 -35.54
C LEU A 180 27.73 -77.23 -34.59
N VAL A 181 29.03 -77.51 -34.46
CA VAL A 181 29.96 -76.69 -33.65
C VAL A 181 29.99 -75.25 -34.14
N LYS A 182 30.07 -75.02 -35.46
CA LYS A 182 30.02 -73.65 -36.02
C LYS A 182 28.70 -72.95 -35.70
N LYS A 183 27.56 -73.64 -35.77
CA LYS A 183 26.25 -73.07 -35.40
C LYS A 183 26.19 -72.71 -33.92
N LEU A 184 26.66 -73.60 -33.04
CA LEU A 184 26.70 -73.35 -31.59
C LEU A 184 27.63 -72.18 -31.25
N GLN A 185 28.81 -72.10 -31.87
CA GLN A 185 29.73 -70.98 -31.69
C GLN A 185 29.10 -69.66 -32.11
N LYS A 186 28.37 -69.64 -33.23
CA LYS A 186 27.62 -68.45 -33.67
C LYS A 186 26.54 -68.08 -32.65
N GLN A 187 25.72 -69.03 -32.21
CA GLN A 187 24.67 -68.76 -31.20
C GLN A 187 25.24 -68.22 -29.89
N LEU A 188 26.40 -68.72 -29.46
CA LEU A 188 27.06 -68.27 -28.25
C LEU A 188 27.64 -66.85 -28.39
N ALA A 189 28.15 -66.51 -29.58
CA ALA A 189 28.57 -65.15 -29.91
C ALA A 189 27.37 -64.19 -29.93
N ASP A 190 26.27 -64.59 -30.57
CA ASP A 190 25.03 -63.80 -30.65
C ASP A 190 24.44 -63.54 -29.24
N GLN A 191 24.33 -64.58 -28.39
CA GLN A 191 23.89 -64.43 -26.99
C GLN A 191 24.81 -63.52 -26.17
N LYS A 192 26.12 -63.60 -26.38
CA LYS A 192 27.08 -62.74 -25.68
C LYS A 192 26.90 -61.28 -26.07
N SER A 193 26.63 -61.01 -27.35
CA SER A 193 26.31 -59.66 -27.85
C SER A 193 25.02 -59.14 -27.23
N GLU A 194 23.95 -59.93 -27.27
CA GLU A 194 22.64 -59.55 -26.70
C GLU A 194 22.74 -59.28 -25.19
N THR A 195 23.51 -60.11 -24.46
CA THR A 195 23.75 -59.89 -23.02
C THR A 195 24.51 -58.59 -22.76
N ALA A 196 25.49 -58.25 -23.61
CA ALA A 196 26.22 -56.99 -23.48
C ALA A 196 25.30 -55.78 -23.72
N GLU A 197 24.49 -55.81 -24.78
CA GLU A 197 23.51 -54.76 -25.09
C GLU A 197 22.48 -54.58 -23.96
N GLN A 198 21.95 -55.68 -23.42
CA GLN A 198 21.05 -55.62 -22.26
C GLN A 198 21.71 -55.04 -21.02
N THR A 199 22.99 -55.36 -20.78
CA THR A 199 23.75 -54.82 -19.65
C THR A 199 23.93 -53.30 -19.79
N GLU A 200 24.30 -52.83 -20.98
CA GLU A 200 24.42 -51.39 -21.27
C GLU A 200 23.07 -50.67 -21.12
N SER A 201 21.99 -51.26 -21.64
CA SER A 201 20.63 -50.73 -21.47
C SER A 201 20.23 -50.62 -20.00
N TYR A 202 20.55 -51.63 -19.18
CA TYR A 202 20.23 -51.62 -17.76
C TYR A 202 21.04 -50.55 -17.00
N GLN A 203 22.32 -50.39 -17.32
CA GLN A 203 23.16 -49.33 -16.76
C GLN A 203 22.64 -47.94 -17.12
N SER A 204 22.24 -47.73 -18.38
CA SER A 204 21.63 -46.47 -18.82
C SER A 204 20.33 -46.18 -18.07
N LEU A 205 19.46 -47.19 -17.89
CA LEU A 205 18.21 -47.04 -17.15
C LEU A 205 18.47 -46.71 -15.67
N GLN A 206 19.49 -47.33 -15.06
CA GLN A 206 19.89 -47.05 -13.70
C GLN A 206 20.40 -45.61 -13.53
N GLN A 207 21.20 -45.11 -14.49
CA GLN A 207 21.63 -43.71 -14.51
C GLN A 207 20.44 -42.76 -14.65
N GLN A 208 19.52 -43.03 -15.58
CA GLN A 208 18.32 -42.22 -15.78
C GLN A 208 17.45 -42.18 -14.50
N ALA A 209 17.27 -43.32 -13.83
CA ALA A 209 16.54 -43.38 -12.57
C ALA A 209 17.21 -42.55 -11.46
N GLN A 210 18.55 -42.58 -11.40
CA GLN A 210 19.31 -41.78 -10.44
C GLN A 210 19.21 -40.28 -10.71
N GLU A 211 19.26 -39.87 -11.97
CA GLU A 211 19.06 -38.48 -12.39
C GLU A 211 17.65 -37.98 -12.06
N GLN A 212 16.62 -38.78 -12.36
CA GLN A 212 15.24 -38.47 -12.00
C GLN A 212 15.05 -38.37 -10.49
N SER A 213 15.64 -39.28 -9.72
CA SER A 213 15.63 -39.22 -8.25
C SER A 213 16.25 -37.93 -7.71
N ASN A 214 17.38 -37.50 -8.28
CA ASN A 214 18.01 -36.24 -7.94
C ASN A 214 17.17 -35.02 -8.33
N LEU A 215 16.51 -35.06 -9.48
CA LEU A 215 15.59 -34.00 -9.92
C LEU A 215 14.39 -33.89 -8.97
N VAL A 216 13.79 -35.02 -8.57
CA VAL A 216 12.68 -35.05 -7.60
C VAL A 216 13.12 -34.44 -6.27
N LYS A 217 14.31 -34.78 -5.75
CA LYS A 217 14.84 -34.17 -4.52
C LYS A 217 15.02 -32.65 -4.65
N LYS A 218 15.52 -32.16 -5.80
CA LYS A 218 15.65 -30.72 -6.07
C LYS A 218 14.29 -30.02 -6.09
N LEU A 219 13.31 -30.60 -6.78
CA LEU A 219 11.94 -30.06 -6.85
C LEU A 219 11.26 -30.05 -5.47
N GLN A 220 11.42 -31.12 -4.69
CA GLN A 220 10.91 -31.17 -3.31
C GLN A 220 11.52 -30.07 -2.44
N LYS A 221 12.82 -29.81 -2.56
CA LYS A 221 13.48 -28.71 -1.86
C LYS A 221 12.94 -27.35 -2.28
N GLN A 222 12.83 -27.10 -3.60
CA GLN A 222 12.27 -25.85 -4.11
C GLN A 222 10.83 -25.61 -3.63
N LEU A 223 10.02 -26.67 -3.57
CA LEU A 223 8.63 -26.58 -3.09
C LEU A 223 8.57 -26.30 -1.58
N ALA A 224 9.49 -26.85 -0.79
CA ALA A 224 9.63 -26.52 0.63
C ALA A 224 10.06 -25.06 0.83
N ASP A 225 11.05 -24.59 0.06
CA ASP A 225 11.55 -23.21 0.12
C ASP A 225 10.43 -22.21 -0.25
N GLN A 226 9.69 -22.45 -1.34
CA GLN A 226 8.52 -21.63 -1.72
C GLN A 226 7.42 -21.61 -0.66
N LYS A 227 7.16 -22.75 -0.02
CA LYS A 227 6.16 -22.83 1.05
C LYS A 227 6.58 -22.00 2.26
N SER A 228 7.87 -21.99 2.60
CA SER A 228 8.43 -21.14 3.66
C SER A 228 8.29 -19.66 3.33
N GLU A 229 8.71 -19.26 2.12
CA GLU A 229 8.61 -17.86 1.67
C GLU A 229 7.15 -17.35 1.65
N THR A 230 6.21 -18.20 1.21
CA THR A 230 4.77 -17.89 1.23
C THR A 230 4.25 -17.69 2.66
N ALA A 231 4.72 -18.49 3.62
CA ALA A 231 4.34 -18.36 5.03
C ALA A 231 4.86 -17.04 5.62
N GLU A 232 6.13 -16.71 5.39
CA GLU A 232 6.74 -15.44 5.83
C GLU A 232 6.02 -14.22 5.24
N GLN A 233 5.69 -14.25 3.94
CA GLN A 233 4.90 -13.18 3.31
C GLN A 233 3.51 -13.07 3.92
N THR A 234 2.85 -14.19 4.23
CA THR A 234 1.52 -14.19 4.85
C THR A 234 1.56 -13.54 6.23
N GLU A 235 2.55 -13.87 7.06
CA GLU A 235 2.74 -13.23 8.37
C GLU A 235 3.02 -11.73 8.25
N SER A 236 3.86 -11.33 7.28
CA SER A 236 4.14 -9.92 6.99
C SER A 236 2.87 -9.15 6.60
N TYR A 237 2.04 -9.70 5.72
CA TYR A 237 0.77 -9.09 5.33
C TYR A 237 -0.20 -8.95 6.52
N GLN A 238 -0.30 -9.96 7.38
CA GLN A 238 -1.14 -9.89 8.58
C GLN A 238 -0.66 -8.81 9.56
N SER A 239 0.66 -8.70 9.76
CA SER A 239 1.26 -7.65 10.59
C SER A 239 0.97 -6.25 10.03
N LEU A 240 1.13 -6.06 8.72
CA LEU A 240 0.85 -4.80 8.06
C LEU A 240 -0.64 -4.42 8.15
N GLN A 241 -1.53 -5.42 8.03
CA GLN A 241 -2.97 -5.21 8.19
C GLN A 241 -3.33 -4.78 9.63
N GLN A 242 -2.72 -5.38 10.65
CA GLN A 242 -2.89 -4.96 12.04
C GLN A 242 -2.39 -3.52 12.24
N GLN A 243 -1.20 -3.19 11.74
CA GLN A 243 -0.63 -1.85 11.85
C GLN A 243 -1.51 -0.80 11.18
N ALA A 244 -2.06 -1.09 10.00
CA ALA A 244 -2.99 -0.20 9.30
C ALA A 244 -4.29 0.02 10.11
N GLN A 245 -4.81 -1.03 10.74
CA GLN A 245 -6.00 -0.92 11.59
C GLN A 245 -5.74 -0.08 12.85
N GLU A 246 -4.58 -0.25 13.49
CA GLU A 246 -4.16 0.56 14.64
C GLU A 246 -4.02 2.04 14.27
N GLN A 247 -3.36 2.34 13.14
CA GLN A 247 -3.23 3.70 12.63
C GLN A 247 -4.60 4.32 12.31
N SER A 248 -5.51 3.57 11.68
CA SER A 248 -6.88 4.01 11.41
C SER A 248 -7.64 4.37 12.68
N ASN A 249 -7.50 3.56 13.74
CA ASN A 249 -8.10 3.85 15.04
C ASN A 249 -7.49 5.08 15.72
N LEU A 250 -6.18 5.28 15.60
CA LEU A 250 -5.50 6.47 16.11
C LEU A 250 -6.00 7.74 15.39
N VAL A 251 -6.13 7.70 14.06
CA VAL A 251 -6.67 8.81 13.27
C VAL A 251 -8.09 9.16 13.70
N LYS A 252 -8.96 8.17 13.91
CA LYS A 252 -10.33 8.40 14.41
C LYS A 252 -10.34 9.06 15.80
N LYS A 253 -9.45 8.63 16.71
CA LYS A 253 -9.31 9.26 18.05
C LYS A 253 -8.86 10.71 17.94
N LEU A 254 -7.86 11.00 17.12
CA LEU A 254 -7.35 12.35 16.90
C LEU A 254 -8.41 13.26 16.26
N GLN A 255 -9.16 12.75 15.29
CA GLN A 255 -10.29 13.50 14.69
C GLN A 255 -11.36 13.84 15.71
N LYS A 256 -11.70 12.90 16.61
CA LYS A 256 -12.64 13.17 17.70
C LYS A 256 -12.11 14.24 18.66
N GLN A 257 -10.84 14.13 19.09
CA GLN A 257 -10.22 15.14 19.96
C GLN A 257 -10.21 16.53 19.32
N LEU A 258 -9.91 16.63 18.03
CA LEU A 258 -9.98 17.88 17.28
C LEU A 258 -11.39 18.47 17.23
N ALA A 259 -12.41 17.62 17.06
CA ALA A 259 -13.80 18.05 17.08
C ALA A 259 -14.22 18.56 18.47
N ASP A 260 -13.85 17.83 19.53
CA ASP A 260 -14.13 18.20 20.92
C ASP A 260 -13.44 19.55 21.26
N GLN A 261 -12.16 19.70 20.91
CA GLN A 261 -11.39 20.93 21.15
C GLN A 261 -11.95 22.13 20.37
N LYS A 262 -12.44 21.90 19.15
CA LYS A 262 -13.12 22.95 18.36
C LYS A 262 -14.43 23.38 19.01
N SER A 263 -15.19 22.43 19.57
CA SER A 263 -16.42 22.74 20.33
C SER A 263 -16.12 23.56 21.58
N GLU A 264 -15.13 23.14 22.37
CA GLU A 264 -14.71 23.84 23.59
C GLU A 264 -14.22 25.28 23.28
N THR A 265 -13.48 25.45 22.19
CA THR A 265 -13.03 26.77 21.72
C THR A 265 -14.21 27.66 21.32
N ALA A 266 -15.24 27.09 20.69
CA ALA A 266 -16.45 27.84 20.32
C ALA A 266 -17.22 28.30 21.57
N GLU A 267 -17.42 27.40 22.55
CA GLU A 267 -18.07 27.74 23.83
C GLU A 267 -17.30 28.82 24.60
N GLN A 268 -15.97 28.73 24.66
CA GLN A 268 -15.14 29.79 25.26
C GLN A 268 -15.29 31.12 24.51
N THR A 269 -15.35 31.09 23.18
CA THR A 269 -15.51 32.30 22.37
C THR A 269 -16.84 32.99 22.65
N GLU A 270 -17.94 32.21 22.74
CA GLU A 270 -19.26 32.74 23.11
C GLU A 270 -19.26 33.31 24.55
N SER A 271 -18.61 32.61 25.49
CA SER A 271 -18.45 33.09 26.86
C SER A 271 -17.70 34.43 26.92
N TYR A 272 -16.59 34.55 26.18
CA TYR A 272 -15.82 35.80 26.07
C TYR A 272 -16.65 36.95 25.47
N GLN A 273 -17.45 36.69 24.43
CA GLN A 273 -18.33 37.68 23.84
C GLN A 273 -19.40 38.16 24.82
N SER A 274 -20.00 37.23 25.59
CA SER A 274 -20.97 37.57 26.63
C SER A 274 -20.35 38.43 27.74
N LEU A 275 -19.15 38.07 28.21
CA LEU A 275 -18.39 38.84 29.19
C LEU A 275 -18.06 40.24 28.68
N GLN A 276 -17.68 40.36 27.40
CA GLN A 276 -17.40 41.64 26.77
C GLN A 276 -18.65 42.54 26.69
N GLN A 277 -19.81 41.96 26.34
CA GLN A 277 -21.09 42.68 26.40
C GLN A 277 -21.42 43.14 27.82
N GLN A 278 -21.32 42.25 28.81
CA GLN A 278 -21.59 42.58 30.20
C GLN A 278 -20.68 43.70 30.72
N ALA A 279 -19.39 43.66 30.36
CA ALA A 279 -18.45 44.72 30.70
C ALA A 279 -18.83 46.06 30.06
N GLN A 280 -19.30 46.05 28.80
CA GLN A 280 -19.76 47.25 28.10
C GLN A 280 -21.03 47.83 28.75
N GLU A 281 -21.99 46.99 29.13
CA GLU A 281 -23.20 47.40 29.85
C GLU A 281 -22.87 48.02 31.20
N GLN A 282 -21.97 47.39 31.97
CA GLN A 282 -21.50 47.95 33.24
C GLN A 282 -20.78 49.29 33.04
N ALA A 283 -19.93 49.42 32.02
CA ALA A 283 -19.27 50.69 31.71
C ALA A 283 -20.27 51.81 31.38
N ASN A 284 -21.33 51.48 30.64
CA ASN A 284 -22.42 52.42 30.33
C ASN A 284 -23.21 52.80 31.60
N LEU A 285 -23.50 51.83 32.47
CA LEU A 285 -24.16 52.09 33.75
C LEU A 285 -23.32 53.02 34.64
N VAL A 286 -22.01 52.77 34.75
CA VAL A 286 -21.08 53.62 35.50
C VAL A 286 -21.08 55.04 34.95
N LYS A 287 -21.03 55.23 33.63
CA LYS A 287 -21.15 56.57 33.00
C LYS A 287 -22.47 57.26 33.36
N LYS A 288 -23.58 56.52 33.36
CA LYS A 288 -24.89 57.08 33.72
C LYS A 288 -24.93 57.51 35.19
N LEU A 289 -24.44 56.66 36.10
CA LEU A 289 -24.36 56.98 37.52
C LEU A 289 -23.43 58.17 37.79
N GLN A 290 -22.28 58.26 37.10
CA GLN A 290 -21.39 59.42 37.19
C GLN A 290 -22.09 60.72 36.77
N LYS A 291 -22.91 60.66 35.71
CA LYS A 291 -23.71 61.80 35.28
C LYS A 291 -24.76 62.19 36.31
N GLU A 292 -25.55 61.24 36.82
CA GLU A 292 -26.53 61.50 37.90
C GLU A 292 -25.87 62.12 39.13
N LEU A 293 -24.69 61.65 39.51
CA LEU A 293 -23.93 62.18 40.64
C LEU A 293 -23.43 63.60 40.39
N ALA A 294 -23.03 63.92 39.16
CA ALA A 294 -22.68 65.28 38.75
C ALA A 294 -23.91 66.21 38.76
N ASP A 295 -25.05 65.74 38.25
CA ASP A 295 -26.31 66.48 38.22
C ASP A 295 -26.78 66.79 39.67
N GLN A 296 -26.78 65.79 40.56
CA GLN A 296 -27.08 65.98 41.99
C GLN A 296 -26.12 66.97 42.66
N LYS A 297 -24.83 66.92 42.33
CA LYS A 297 -23.85 67.86 42.88
C LYS A 297 -24.14 69.29 42.41
N SER A 298 -24.57 69.47 41.16
CA SER A 298 -25.00 70.76 40.63
C SER A 298 -26.25 71.26 41.35
N GLU A 299 -27.28 70.42 41.50
CA GLU A 299 -28.51 70.76 42.21
C GLU A 299 -28.23 71.13 43.68
N THR A 300 -27.33 70.40 44.34
CA THR A 300 -26.89 70.71 45.72
C THR A 300 -26.17 72.07 45.79
N ALA A 301 -25.35 72.40 44.79
CA ALA A 301 -24.67 73.70 44.73
C ALA A 301 -25.69 74.84 44.55
N GLU A 302 -26.65 74.69 43.63
CA GLU A 302 -27.74 75.65 43.41
C GLU A 302 -28.59 75.84 44.68
N GLN A 303 -28.95 74.76 45.37
CA GLN A 303 -29.63 74.84 46.66
C GLN A 303 -28.80 75.57 47.71
N THR A 304 -27.49 75.33 47.76
CA THR A 304 -26.57 76.00 48.69
C THR A 304 -26.51 77.50 48.42
N GLU A 305 -26.40 77.92 47.16
CA GLU A 305 -26.43 79.33 46.76
C GLU A 305 -27.78 79.98 47.09
N SER A 306 -28.89 79.28 46.84
CA SER A 306 -30.24 79.72 47.21
C SER A 306 -30.35 79.93 48.73
N TYR A 307 -29.86 78.98 49.54
CA TYR A 307 -29.82 79.10 51.00
C TYR A 307 -28.98 80.30 51.46
N GLN A 308 -27.81 80.53 50.86
CA GLN A 308 -26.97 81.69 51.17
C GLN A 308 -27.66 83.02 50.81
N SER A 309 -28.32 83.08 49.65
CA SER A 309 -29.12 84.24 49.25
C SER A 309 -30.26 84.51 50.22
N LEU A 310 -30.98 83.46 50.64
CA LEU A 310 -32.07 83.57 51.61
C LEU A 310 -31.55 84.04 52.98
N GLN A 311 -30.39 83.53 53.42
CA GLN A 311 -29.71 83.97 54.64
C GLN A 311 -29.31 85.44 54.56
N HIS A 312 -28.78 85.89 53.43
CA HIS A 312 -28.43 87.29 53.20
C HIS A 312 -29.69 88.19 53.22
N GLN A 313 -30.78 87.75 52.58
CA GLN A 313 -32.06 88.44 52.61
C GLN A 313 -32.63 88.52 54.04
N ALA A 314 -32.55 87.44 54.81
CA ALA A 314 -32.97 87.43 56.21
C ALA A 314 -32.12 88.40 57.05
N GLN A 315 -30.80 88.46 56.82
CA GLN A 315 -29.92 89.42 57.48
C GLN A 315 -30.26 90.87 57.11
N GLN A 316 -30.54 91.16 55.84
CA GLN A 316 -30.99 92.48 55.41
C GLN A 316 -32.32 92.86 56.08
N GLN A 317 -33.28 91.94 56.14
CA GLN A 317 -34.55 92.18 56.84
C GLN A 317 -34.33 92.40 58.34
N ALA A 318 -33.44 91.65 58.99
CA ALA A 318 -33.08 91.86 60.39
C ALA A 318 -32.50 93.27 60.63
N ASN A 319 -31.60 93.73 59.76
CA ASN A 319 -31.06 95.09 59.83
C ASN A 319 -32.13 96.16 59.62
N VAL A 320 -33.08 95.94 58.69
CA VAL A 320 -34.22 96.85 58.49
C VAL A 320 -35.12 96.88 59.73
N ILE A 321 -35.39 95.73 60.35
CA ILE A 321 -36.14 95.64 61.60
C ILE A 321 -35.41 96.42 62.72
N GLU A 322 -34.09 96.27 62.81
CA GLU A 322 -33.27 97.00 63.80
C GLU A 322 -33.33 98.52 63.57
N ASP A 323 -33.18 99.00 62.33
CA ASP A 323 -33.33 100.42 61.98
C ASP A 323 -34.75 100.95 62.29
N LEU A 324 -35.79 100.16 61.99
CA LEU A 324 -37.17 100.48 62.36
C LEU A 324 -37.36 100.54 63.87
N GLN A 325 -36.79 99.60 64.63
CA GLN A 325 -36.84 99.61 66.09
C GLN A 325 -36.13 100.85 66.65
N GLN A 326 -34.97 101.24 66.11
CA GLN A 326 -34.28 102.47 66.49
C GLN A 326 -35.13 103.70 66.19
N LYS A 327 -35.72 103.81 65.00
CA LYS A 327 -36.65 104.90 64.65
C LYS A 327 -37.86 104.94 65.58
N LEU A 328 -38.41 103.78 65.94
CA LEU A 328 -39.55 103.68 66.84
C LEU A 328 -39.18 104.11 68.26
N ALA A 329 -38.01 103.73 68.76
CA ALA A 329 -37.46 104.22 70.03
C ALA A 329 -37.22 105.74 69.99
N GLN A 330 -36.73 106.28 68.86
CA GLN A 330 -36.53 107.71 68.67
C GLN A 330 -37.86 108.47 68.65
N GLN A 331 -38.89 107.94 67.97
CA GLN A 331 -40.24 108.50 68.02
C GLN A 331 -40.86 108.42 69.42
N GLN A 332 -40.66 107.32 70.16
CA GLN A 332 -41.10 107.22 71.56
C GLN A 332 -40.40 108.24 72.45
N SER A 333 -39.11 108.51 72.24
CA SER A 333 -38.38 109.56 72.94
C SER A 333 -38.93 110.95 72.61
N LEU A 334 -39.16 111.26 71.32
CA LEU A 334 -39.80 112.50 70.87
C LEU A 334 -41.21 112.65 71.46
N ALA A 335 -42.02 111.60 71.46
CA ALA A 335 -43.35 111.59 72.03
C ALA A 335 -43.31 111.83 73.55
N THR A 336 -42.38 111.20 74.27
CA THR A 336 -42.15 111.45 75.70
C THR A 336 -41.78 112.92 75.95
N GLN A 337 -40.84 113.47 75.17
CA GLN A 337 -40.44 114.88 75.28
C GLN A 337 -41.62 115.82 74.99
N GLN A 338 -42.51 115.45 74.07
CA GLN A 338 -43.70 116.23 73.76
C GLN A 338 -44.78 116.12 74.85
N VAL A 339 -44.92 114.96 75.49
CA VAL A 339 -45.75 114.80 76.70
C VAL A 339 -45.21 115.67 77.83
N GLU A 340 -43.91 115.65 78.10
CA GLU A 340 -43.26 116.49 79.11
C GLU A 340 -43.45 117.99 78.80
N SER A 341 -43.28 118.40 77.54
CA SER A 341 -43.52 119.77 77.09
C SER A 341 -44.98 120.20 77.29
N ASN A 342 -45.94 119.34 76.93
CA ASN A 342 -47.37 119.61 77.18
C ASN A 342 -47.69 119.68 78.68
N GLN A 343 -47.06 118.84 79.49
CA GLN A 343 -47.24 118.86 80.94
C GLN A 343 -46.67 120.14 81.56
N ALA A 344 -45.53 120.63 81.05
CA ALA A 344 -44.97 121.93 81.44
C ALA A 344 -45.88 123.10 81.03
N LEU A 345 -46.43 123.09 79.81
CA LEU A 345 -47.41 124.07 79.36
C LEU A 345 -48.69 124.04 80.21
N GLN A 346 -49.15 122.86 80.61
CA GLN A 346 -50.31 122.70 81.50
C GLN A 346 -50.02 123.28 82.88
N GLN A 347 -48.83 123.05 83.45
CA GLN A 347 -48.41 123.69 84.71
C GLN A 347 -48.35 125.21 84.57
N GLN A 348 -47.83 125.73 83.45
CA GLN A 348 -47.79 127.16 83.17
C GLN A 348 -49.21 127.75 83.07
N ALA A 349 -50.14 127.07 82.42
CA ALA A 349 -51.56 127.45 82.36
C ALA A 349 -52.20 127.43 83.77
N GLN A 350 -51.87 126.45 84.60
CA GLN A 350 -52.32 126.37 85.99
C GLN A 350 -51.81 127.56 86.82
N GLN A 351 -50.54 127.93 86.65
CA GLN A 351 -49.93 129.08 87.32
C GLN A 351 -50.60 130.40 86.87
N GLN A 352 -50.86 130.57 85.57
CA GLN A 352 -51.59 131.72 85.06
C GLN A 352 -53.03 131.77 85.60
N SER A 353 -53.73 130.62 85.68
CA SER A 353 -55.06 130.54 86.28
C SER A 353 -55.06 130.96 87.77
N ASN A 354 -54.05 130.54 88.52
CA ASN A 354 -53.87 130.97 89.91
C ASN A 354 -53.54 132.46 90.03
N LEU A 355 -52.78 133.02 89.09
CA LEU A 355 -52.52 134.46 89.01
C LEU A 355 -53.81 135.24 88.73
N VAL A 356 -54.64 134.78 87.78
CA VAL A 356 -55.95 135.36 87.46
C VAL A 356 -56.88 135.31 88.67
N LYS A 357 -56.93 134.19 89.41
CA LYS A 357 -57.70 134.10 90.67
C LYS A 357 -57.22 135.11 91.72
N LYS A 358 -55.90 135.32 91.84
CA LYS A 358 -55.33 136.36 92.72
C LYS A 358 -55.75 137.76 92.31
N LEU A 359 -55.70 138.07 91.01
CA LEU A 359 -56.12 139.36 90.46
C LEU A 359 -57.62 139.60 90.65
N GLN A 360 -58.46 138.57 90.45
CA GLN A 360 -59.90 138.64 90.73
C GLN A 360 -60.18 138.93 92.21
N LYS A 361 -59.41 138.34 93.13
CA LYS A 361 -59.55 138.62 94.56
C LYS A 361 -59.17 140.07 94.90
N GLN A 362 -58.07 140.59 94.33
CA GLN A 362 -57.69 142.00 94.48
C GLN A 362 -58.73 142.96 93.89
N LEU A 363 -59.36 142.60 92.77
CA LEU A 363 -60.43 143.39 92.16
C LEU A 363 -61.67 143.45 93.08
N GLY A 364 -62.04 142.33 93.71
CA GLY A 364 -63.13 142.28 94.69
C GLY A 364 -62.84 143.11 95.95
N GLU A 365 -61.59 143.15 96.41
CA GLU A 365 -61.16 143.98 97.53
C GLU A 365 -61.22 145.49 97.20
N GLN A 366 -60.83 145.90 95.98
CA GLN A 366 -61.00 147.28 95.52
C GLN A 366 -62.47 147.70 95.36
N GLN A 367 -63.33 146.80 94.89
CA GLN A 367 -64.77 147.06 94.79
C GLN A 367 -65.42 147.27 96.17
N SER A 368 -64.98 146.53 97.17
CA SER A 368 -65.47 146.70 98.55
C SER A 368 -65.00 148.01 99.20
N GLN A 369 -63.81 148.51 98.84
CA GLN A 369 -63.33 149.84 99.25
C GLN A 369 -64.09 150.98 98.56
N ALA A 370 -64.43 150.82 97.27
CA ALA A 370 -65.21 151.81 96.54
C ALA A 370 -66.65 151.94 97.09
N ALA A 371 -67.28 150.83 97.51
CA ALA A 371 -68.61 150.83 98.11
C ALA A 371 -68.67 151.61 99.44
N GLN A 372 -67.68 151.46 100.32
CA GLN A 372 -67.58 152.21 101.57
C GLN A 372 -67.38 153.72 101.35
N GLN A 373 -66.71 154.10 100.27
CA GLN A 373 -66.49 155.50 99.88
C GLN A 373 -67.78 156.18 99.36
N VAL A 374 -68.67 155.42 98.73
CA VAL A 374 -69.97 155.91 98.25
C VAL A 374 -70.95 156.14 99.42
N GLU A 375 -70.99 155.24 100.40
CA GLU A 375 -71.81 155.42 101.62
C GLU A 375 -71.37 156.63 102.45
N SER A 376 -70.05 156.86 102.57
CA SER A 376 -69.51 158.03 103.27
C SER A 376 -69.91 159.36 102.61
N ASN A 377 -69.99 159.40 101.28
CA ASN A 377 -70.43 160.58 100.53
C ASN A 377 -71.94 160.82 100.62
N GLN A 378 -72.78 159.79 100.64
CA GLN A 378 -74.22 159.94 100.84
C GLN A 378 -74.56 160.52 102.23
N PHE A 379 -73.80 160.13 103.27
CA PHE A 379 -73.97 160.66 104.63
C PHE A 379 -73.60 162.16 104.73
N LEU A 380 -72.54 162.59 104.04
CA LEU A 380 -72.16 164.01 103.97
C LEU A 380 -73.20 164.85 103.21
N GLN A 381 -73.82 164.29 102.17
CA GLN A 381 -74.82 164.98 101.35
C GLN A 381 -76.14 165.25 102.10
N GLN A 382 -76.58 164.35 102.99
CA GLN A 382 -77.71 164.60 103.88
C GLN A 382 -77.43 165.73 104.88
N LYS A 383 -76.21 165.77 105.44
CA LYS A 383 -75.79 166.78 106.41
C LYS A 383 -75.73 168.20 105.81
N THR A 384 -75.40 168.32 104.52
CA THR A 384 -75.39 169.61 103.81
C THR A 384 -76.81 170.11 103.49
N GLN A 385 -77.77 169.21 103.19
CA GLN A 385 -79.16 169.59 102.95
C GLN A 385 -79.89 170.07 104.22
N GLU A 386 -79.57 169.48 105.38
CA GLU A 386 -80.14 169.92 106.67
C GLU A 386 -79.63 171.30 107.11
N GLN A 387 -78.36 171.62 106.85
CA GLN A 387 -77.81 172.96 107.13
C GLN A 387 -78.37 174.04 106.20
N GLY A 388 -78.65 173.70 104.93
CA GLY A 388 -79.27 174.62 103.97
C GLY A 388 -80.70 175.05 104.33
N LYS A 389 -81.51 174.15 104.91
CA LYS A 389 -82.88 174.49 105.34
C LYS A 389 -82.92 175.37 106.60
N ARG A 390 -81.91 175.29 107.47
CA ARG A 390 -81.87 176.12 108.69
C ARG A 390 -81.41 177.55 108.41
N ILE A 391 -80.54 177.74 107.41
CA ILE A 391 -80.13 179.07 106.94
C ILE A 391 -81.32 179.81 106.29
N ALA A 392 -82.14 179.11 105.50
CA ALA A 392 -83.35 179.69 104.90
C ALA A 392 -84.42 180.10 105.94
N GLU A 393 -84.49 179.44 107.10
CA GLU A 393 -85.40 179.81 108.20
C GLU A 393 -84.90 181.06 108.97
N LEU A 394 -83.57 181.21 109.12
CA LEU A 394 -82.95 182.38 109.75
C LEU A 394 -82.99 183.62 108.84
N GLU A 395 -82.95 183.46 107.51
CA GLU A 395 -83.11 184.55 106.53
C GLU A 395 -84.54 185.10 106.50
N ARG A 396 -85.56 184.29 106.83
CA ARG A 396 -86.96 184.76 106.90
C ARG A 396 -87.26 185.54 108.17
N GLN A 397 -86.58 185.28 109.29
CA GLN A 397 -86.78 186.05 110.54
C GLN A 397 -85.94 187.34 110.59
N LEU A 398 -84.95 187.49 109.70
CA LEU A 398 -84.15 188.71 109.54
C LEU A 398 -84.76 189.74 108.57
N SER A 399 -85.93 189.45 107.96
CA SER A 399 -86.56 190.33 106.97
C SER A 399 -87.67 191.24 107.49
N GLU A 400 -87.96 191.30 108.79
CA GLU A 400 -88.94 192.24 109.36
C GLU A 400 -88.47 192.87 110.68
N LYS A 401 -87.43 193.71 110.59
CA LYS A 401 -87.44 194.97 111.34
C LYS A 401 -87.35 196.16 110.37
N GLN A 402 -88.45 196.92 110.38
CA GLN A 402 -88.58 198.39 110.25
C GLN A 402 -88.88 199.04 108.89
N SER A 403 -90.05 199.70 108.91
CA SER A 403 -90.64 200.68 108.00
C SER A 403 -90.07 202.12 108.22
N PRO A 404 -90.76 203.24 107.86
CA PRO A 404 -90.14 204.45 107.29
C PRO A 404 -89.35 205.35 108.28
N ALA A 405 -88.63 206.32 107.70
CA ALA A 405 -88.42 207.71 108.16
C ALA A 405 -87.61 208.05 109.44
N ASN A 406 -86.79 209.10 109.24
CA ASN A 406 -86.18 210.07 110.17
C ASN A 406 -84.76 209.84 110.75
N GLN A 407 -83.85 210.64 110.16
CA GLN A 407 -82.83 211.52 110.76
C GLN A 407 -81.38 210.98 111.00
N ALA A 408 -80.47 211.80 110.46
CA ALA A 408 -78.99 211.82 110.48
C ALA A 408 -78.40 212.12 111.89
N PRO A 409 -77.10 212.47 112.04
CA PRO A 409 -75.82 211.93 111.53
C PRO A 409 -74.88 211.52 112.72
N GLU A 410 -73.60 211.31 112.43
CA GLU A 410 -72.43 211.42 113.35
C GLU A 410 -71.89 210.19 114.10
N SER A 411 -70.60 210.31 114.39
CA SER A 411 -69.65 209.39 115.04
C SER A 411 -68.99 208.36 114.10
N TYR A 412 -68.11 208.76 113.18
CA TYR A 412 -67.08 209.81 113.25
C TYR A 412 -66.13 209.61 114.44
N GLU A 413 -64.84 209.75 114.18
CA GLU A 413 -63.90 210.16 115.22
C GLU A 413 -63.48 209.13 116.28
N SER A 414 -63.33 207.85 115.93
CA SER A 414 -62.53 206.98 116.80
C SER A 414 -61.55 206.09 116.06
N LEU A 415 -60.57 206.82 115.51
CA LEU A 415 -59.19 206.58 115.93
C LEU A 415 -58.50 205.35 115.34
N LYS A 416 -58.77 205.05 114.05
CA LYS A 416 -57.70 204.56 113.16
C LYS A 416 -57.39 205.47 111.97
N GLN A 417 -57.74 206.74 112.13
CA GLN A 417 -56.88 207.87 111.78
C GLN A 417 -55.55 207.88 112.57
N HIS A 418 -55.34 206.98 113.55
CA HIS A 418 -54.08 206.99 114.30
C HIS A 418 -52.97 206.10 113.74
N ASN A 419 -53.25 204.95 113.11
CA ASN A 419 -52.15 204.00 112.84
C ASN A 419 -51.67 203.94 111.40
N GLN A 420 -52.54 203.92 110.38
CA GLN A 420 -52.06 203.61 109.02
C GLN A 420 -51.91 204.80 108.08
N GLU A 421 -52.42 205.99 108.43
CA GLU A 421 -52.06 207.22 107.72
C GLU A 421 -50.64 207.73 108.07
N GLN A 422 -49.98 207.19 109.11
CA GLN A 422 -48.57 207.51 109.39
C GLN A 422 -47.56 206.41 109.03
N GLU A 423 -47.91 205.11 108.99
CA GLU A 423 -46.96 204.08 108.56
C GLU A 423 -46.72 204.05 107.04
N GLU A 424 -47.67 204.39 106.18
CA GLU A 424 -47.32 204.56 104.75
C GLU A 424 -46.64 205.91 104.46
N ARG A 425 -46.68 206.85 105.42
CA ARG A 425 -45.75 207.98 105.54
C ARG A 425 -44.35 207.56 106.02
N ILE A 426 -44.19 206.44 106.74
CA ILE A 426 -42.87 205.80 106.95
C ILE A 426 -42.26 205.45 105.60
N ALA A 427 -43.01 204.74 104.77
CA ALA A 427 -42.54 204.24 103.49
C ALA A 427 -41.96 205.32 102.56
N THR A 428 -42.80 206.32 102.31
CA THR A 428 -42.58 207.33 101.26
C THR A 428 -41.56 208.40 101.65
N LEU A 429 -41.40 208.75 102.94
CA LEU A 429 -40.29 209.62 103.40
C LEU A 429 -38.97 208.87 103.57
N GLN A 430 -38.99 207.56 103.86
CA GLN A 430 -37.77 206.72 103.87
C GLN A 430 -37.14 206.62 102.48
N LYS A 431 -37.93 206.70 101.41
CA LYS A 431 -37.47 206.73 100.01
C LYS A 431 -37.02 208.14 99.56
N HIS A 432 -37.76 209.21 99.91
CA HIS A 432 -37.44 210.58 99.46
C HIS A 432 -36.21 211.25 100.13
N ILE A 433 -35.93 211.03 101.42
CA ILE A 433 -34.77 211.69 102.06
C ILE A 433 -33.49 210.84 102.06
N SER A 434 -33.56 209.53 101.85
CA SER A 434 -32.33 208.77 101.52
C SER A 434 -31.80 209.17 100.14
N GLU A 435 -32.69 209.54 99.21
CA GLU A 435 -32.35 210.20 97.95
C GLU A 435 -31.89 211.67 98.16
N LEU A 436 -32.44 212.45 99.12
CA LEU A 436 -31.89 213.77 99.49
C LEU A 436 -30.56 213.72 100.28
N LYS A 437 -30.29 212.66 101.06
CA LYS A 437 -28.99 212.40 101.70
C LYS A 437 -27.89 212.18 100.65
N ARG A 438 -28.26 211.77 99.44
CA ARG A 438 -27.33 211.60 98.32
C ARG A 438 -27.21 212.88 97.46
N TRP A 439 -28.30 213.63 97.23
CA TRP A 439 -28.29 214.92 96.50
C TRP A 439 -27.72 216.12 97.31
N ALA A 440 -27.86 216.18 98.64
CA ALA A 440 -27.33 217.31 99.44
C ALA A 440 -25.85 217.17 99.81
N THR A 441 -25.29 215.96 99.87
CA THR A 441 -23.86 215.75 100.19
C THR A 441 -22.97 215.91 98.96
N ILE A 442 -23.53 215.73 97.76
CA ILE A 442 -22.97 216.25 96.49
C ILE A 442 -23.10 217.78 96.45
N GLY A 443 -24.13 218.38 97.08
CA GLY A 443 -24.32 219.83 97.19
C GLY A 443 -23.46 220.54 98.27
N LYS A 444 -23.03 219.85 99.33
CA LYS A 444 -22.23 220.46 100.42
C LYS A 444 -20.77 220.73 100.02
N THR A 445 -20.27 220.02 99.00
CA THR A 445 -18.88 220.13 98.50
C THR A 445 -18.75 221.03 97.27
N GLU A 446 -19.82 221.23 96.49
CA GLU A 446 -19.89 222.23 95.40
C GLU A 446 -20.30 223.64 95.89
N PHE A 447 -21.07 223.78 96.99
CA PHE A 447 -21.41 225.12 97.53
C PHE A 447 -20.39 225.70 98.53
N ASN A 448 -19.56 224.89 99.20
CA ASN A 448 -18.42 225.42 99.97
C ASN A 448 -17.22 225.85 99.10
N LYS A 449 -17.18 225.43 97.82
CA LYS A 449 -16.14 225.83 96.84
C LYS A 449 -16.48 227.10 96.06
N ARG A 450 -17.75 227.53 96.07
CA ARG A 450 -18.17 228.86 95.64
C ARG A 450 -18.23 229.76 96.87
N LEU A 451 -17.59 230.92 96.77
CA LEU A 451 -18.00 232.11 97.53
C LEU A 451 -17.72 232.19 99.04
N ASN A 452 -16.65 231.52 99.48
CA ASN A 452 -15.58 232.19 100.27
C ASN A 452 -14.67 233.10 99.37
N ARG A 453 -15.18 233.46 98.19
CA ARG A 453 -14.93 234.71 97.49
C ARG A 453 -16.09 235.61 97.87
N ARG A 454 -15.80 236.60 98.69
CA ARG A 454 -15.53 237.95 98.21
C ARG A 454 -16.85 238.73 98.12
N LEU A 455 -17.04 239.75 98.95
CA LEU A 455 -16.17 240.94 99.03
C LEU A 455 -15.88 241.46 97.63
N PHE A 456 -16.56 242.53 97.23
CA PHE A 456 -16.24 243.34 96.06
C PHE A 456 -16.47 242.67 94.70
#